data_AF-A0A0A8JLM9-F1
#
_entry.id   AF-A0A0A8JLM9-F1
#
_cell.length_a   1.000
_cell.length_b   1.000
_cell.length_c   1.000
_cell.angle_alpha   90.00
_cell.angle_beta   90.00
_cell.angle_gamma   90.00
#
_symmetry.space_group_name_H-M   'P 1'
#
loop_
_entity.id
_entity.type
_entity.pdbx_description
1 polymer ?
#
loop_
_entity_poly.entity_id
_entity_poly.type
_entity_poly.pdbx_seq_one_letter_code
_entity_poly.pdbx_strand_id
1 'polypeptide(L)' 'MTKIKEPIAVCPSCETVIWTGTRVWRKGDELYCHSKCLIASFGAKKAVAR' A
#
# COMPACT_ATOMS: atom_id res chain seq x y z
N MET A 1 12.80 24.49 9.16
CA MET A 1 12.03 23.44 9.88
C MET A 1 11.96 22.20 9.00
N THR A 2 12.83 21.23 9.20
CA THR A 2 12.76 19.95 8.49
C THR A 2 11.57 19.19 9.06
N LYS A 3 10.47 19.08 8.31
CA LYS A 3 9.33 18.24 8.73
C LYS A 3 9.86 16.80 8.87
N ILE A 4 10.04 16.35 10.10
CA ILE A 4 10.39 14.97 10.40
C ILE A 4 9.20 14.14 9.91
N LYS A 5 9.45 13.32 8.90
CA LYS A 5 8.47 12.35 8.42
C LYS A 5 8.62 11.10 9.26
N GLU A 6 7.63 10.81 10.10
CA GLU A 6 7.59 9.57 10.88
C GLU A 6 7.07 8.43 10.00
N PRO A 7 7.69 7.23 10.05
CA PRO A 7 7.19 6.06 9.34
C PRO A 7 5.91 5.56 10.05
N ILE A 8 4.85 5.32 9.29
CA ILE A 8 3.54 4.89 9.83
C ILE A 8 3.24 3.41 9.55
N ALA A 9 3.75 2.87 8.45
CA ALA A 9 3.53 1.47 8.05
C ALA A 9 4.52 1.07 6.95
N VAL A 10 4.56 -0.22 6.63
CA VAL A 10 5.25 -0.75 5.44
C VAL A 10 4.19 -1.29 4.50
N CYS A 11 4.27 -0.91 3.22
CA CYS A 11 3.36 -1.42 2.19
C CYS A 11 3.60 -2.93 2.03
N PRO A 12 2.60 -3.81 2.27
CA PRO A 12 2.82 -5.25 2.26
C PRO A 12 3.03 -5.82 0.85
N SER A 13 2.68 -5.07 -0.19
CA SER A 13 2.83 -5.50 -1.59
C SER A 13 4.20 -5.19 -2.21
N CYS A 14 4.94 -4.20 -1.69
CA CYS A 14 6.20 -3.74 -2.29
C CYS A 14 7.25 -3.34 -1.25
N GLU A 15 7.02 -3.69 0.01
CA GLU A 15 7.95 -3.52 1.14
C GLU A 15 8.48 -2.09 1.33
N THR A 16 7.74 -1.10 0.82
CA THR A 16 8.11 0.31 0.86
C THR A 16 7.58 0.97 2.13
N VAL A 17 8.43 1.73 2.82
CA VAL A 17 8.05 2.52 4.00
C VAL A 17 7.05 3.61 3.61
N ILE A 18 5.93 3.65 4.32
CA ILE A 18 4.89 4.66 4.21
C ILE A 18 5.13 5.71 5.30
N TRP A 19 5.22 6.97 4.89
CA TRP A 19 5.51 8.09 5.78
C TRP A 19 4.25 8.89 6.11
N THR A 20 4.25 9.55 7.26
CA THR A 20 3.19 10.50 7.63
C THR A 20 3.00 11.58 6.55
N GLY A 21 1.74 11.89 6.23
CA GLY A 21 1.36 12.79 5.14
C GLY A 21 1.41 12.20 3.73
N THR A 22 1.81 10.92 3.57
CA THR A 22 1.74 10.23 2.28
C THR A 22 0.31 9.83 1.97
N ARG A 23 -0.14 10.01 0.73
CA ARG A 23 -1.44 9.47 0.29
C ARG A 23 -1.36 7.96 0.24
N VAL A 24 -2.27 7.30 0.95
CA VAL A 24 -2.32 5.83 1.06
C VAL A 24 -3.66 5.29 0.60
N TRP A 25 -3.66 4.01 0.28
CA TRP A 25 -4.83 3.19 0.05
C TRP A 25 -4.96 2.18 1.18
N ARG A 26 -6.18 1.83 1.58
CA ARG A 26 -6.43 0.98 2.74
C ARG A 26 -7.35 -0.17 2.39
N LYS A 27 -7.06 -1.36 2.93
CA LYS A 27 -7.92 -2.56 2.89
C LYS A 27 -7.94 -3.16 4.28
N GLY A 28 -9.06 -3.03 5.01
CA GLY A 28 -9.07 -3.40 6.43
C GLY A 28 -8.04 -2.60 7.22
N ASP A 29 -7.09 -3.29 7.84
CA ASP A 29 -5.96 -2.72 8.60
C ASP A 29 -4.67 -2.58 7.77
N GLU A 30 -4.66 -3.05 6.53
CA GLU A 30 -3.49 -2.96 5.65
C GLU A 30 -3.42 -1.61 4.95
N LEU A 31 -2.22 -1.01 4.92
CA LEU A 31 -1.93 0.24 4.23
C LEU A 31 -1.03 0.01 3.01
N TYR A 32 -1.40 0.65 1.89
CA TYR A 32 -0.72 0.53 0.61
C TYR A 32 -0.29 1.90 0.10
N CYS A 33 0.95 1.99 -0.36
CA CYS A 33 1.47 3.23 -0.92
C CYS A 33 0.83 3.58 -2.28
N HIS A 34 0.48 2.58 -3.09
CA HIS A 34 -0.02 2.75 -4.47
C HIS A 34 -1.34 2.00 -4.67
N SER A 35 -2.22 2.51 -5.56
CA SER A 35 -3.47 1.82 -5.91
C SER A 35 -3.23 0.45 -6.54
N LYS A 36 -2.15 0.30 -7.32
CA LYS A 36 -1.74 -0.98 -7.91
C LYS A 36 -1.43 -2.05 -6.85
N CYS A 37 -0.82 -1.65 -5.73
CA CYS A 37 -0.52 -2.54 -4.61
C CYS A 37 -1.80 -3.02 -3.93
N LEU A 38 -2.75 -2.10 -3.70
CA LEU A 38 -4.07 -2.44 -3.20
C LEU A 38 -4.79 -3.42 -4.15
N ILE A 39 -4.78 -3.15 -5.46
CA ILE A 39 -5.41 -4.01 -6.48
C ILE A 39 -4.76 -5.40 -6.50
N ALA A 40 -3.43 -5.47 -6.44
CA ALA A 40 -2.71 -6.74 -6.36
C ALA A 40 -3.13 -7.57 -5.13
N SER A 41 -3.38 -6.91 -3.99
CA SER A 41 -3.87 -7.53 -2.77
C SER A 41 -5.33 -8.01 -2.81
N PHE A 42 -6.13 -7.58 -3.78
CA PHE A 42 -7.44 -8.21 -4.02
C PHE A 42 -7.32 -9.57 -4.71
N GLY A 43 -6.08 -9.99 -4.99
CA GLY A 43 -5.77 -11.01 -5.96
C GLY A 43 -6.05 -10.40 -7.33
N ALA A 44 -5.06 -10.45 -8.23
CA ALA A 44 -5.43 -10.75 -9.59
C ALA A 44 -6.29 -12.01 -9.45
N LYS A 45 -7.62 -11.90 -9.61
CA LYS A 45 -8.39 -13.06 -10.05
C LYS A 45 -7.58 -13.49 -11.25
N LYS A 46 -6.80 -14.58 -11.14
CA LYS A 46 -6.27 -15.23 -12.31
C LYS A 46 -7.51 -15.34 -13.17
N ALA A 47 -7.53 -14.63 -14.30
CA ALA A 47 -8.48 -14.94 -15.33
C ALA A 47 -8.13 -16.39 -15.65
N VAL A 48 -8.84 -17.32 -14.99
CA VAL A 48 -8.93 -18.69 -15.42
C VAL A 48 -9.71 -18.52 -16.72
N ALA A 49 -8.94 -18.26 -17.79
CA ALA A 49 -9.38 -18.51 -19.13
C ALA A 49 -9.69 -20.00 -19.14
N ARG A 50 -10.99 -20.29 -19.02
CA ARG A 50 -11.55 -21.61 -19.18
C ARG A 50 -11.75 -21.88 -20.66
#